data_AF-A0AAW1LB81-F1
#
_entry.id   AF-A0AAW1LB81-F1
#
_cell.length_a   1.000
_cell.length_b   1.000
_cell.length_c   1.000
_cell.angle_alpha   90.00
_cell.angle_beta   90.00
_cell.angle_gamma   90.00
#
_symmetry.space_group_name_H-M   'P 1'
#
loop_
_entity.id
_entity.type
_entity.pdbx_description
1 polymer ?
#
loop_
_entity_poly.entity_id
_entity_poly.type
_entity_poly.pdbx_seq_one_letter_code
_entity_poly.pdbx_strand_id
1 'polypeptide(L)'
;MPSIIYLIYEDCPSQRLLMLQGPDYSADQMNRMEMYMYYRGQMGQYFVYEDESDVPRIETREWKLQSFHYDDVAMAMLTLFAVQTGEGWPAVLQHSMSATYEDQGPIQNFRIEMSIFYIVYFVVFPFFFVNIFVALIIITFQEQGEAELQSGEIDKNQKSCIDFAIQARPLERYMPNKRNSFKYKIWRLVVSTPFEYFIMMLIVFNTLLLMMKYHESPPILSDTLAAMNIVFTFLFLCETVLKLIAFGIKVKLNFNFICFVC
;
A
#
# COMPACT_ATOMS: atom_id res chain seq x y z
N MET A 1 29.46 -4.68 -27.56
CA MET A 1 29.01 -4.82 -28.97
C MET A 1 27.50 -4.72 -28.96
N PRO A 2 26.91 -3.64 -29.45
CA PRO A 2 27.17 -2.23 -29.09
C PRO A 2 26.44 -1.87 -27.77
N SER A 3 26.96 -0.89 -27.05
CA SER A 3 26.62 -0.60 -25.65
C SER A 3 25.92 0.77 -25.58
N ILE A 4 25.04 1.05 -24.63
CA ILE A 4 24.59 2.43 -24.32
C ILE A 4 24.68 2.59 -22.80
N ILE A 5 25.33 3.67 -22.35
CA ILE A 5 26.02 3.71 -21.06
C ILE A 5 25.49 4.88 -20.21
N TYR A 6 25.33 4.72 -18.88
CA TYR A 6 24.93 5.80 -17.97
C TYR A 6 26.08 6.31 -17.11
N LEU A 7 26.21 7.64 -17.03
CA LEU A 7 26.81 8.34 -15.89
C LEU A 7 25.69 8.58 -14.88
N ILE A 8 25.85 8.05 -13.68
CA ILE A 8 24.92 8.28 -12.56
C ILE A 8 24.93 9.78 -12.25
N TYR A 9 23.80 10.45 -12.47
CA TYR A 9 23.45 11.74 -11.89
C TYR A 9 22.24 11.50 -10.99
N GLU A 10 22.49 11.14 -9.74
CA GLU A 10 21.58 11.51 -8.65
C GLU A 10 22.23 12.71 -7.95
N ASP A 11 21.39 13.71 -7.69
CA ASP A 11 21.65 15.01 -7.06
C ASP A 11 22.44 16.06 -7.86
N CYS A 12 21.66 16.90 -8.55
CA CYS A 12 22.06 18.26 -8.89
C CYS A 12 21.43 19.20 -7.86
N PRO A 13 22.22 20.11 -7.28
CA PRO A 13 21.93 21.50 -7.57
C PRO A 13 23.22 22.26 -7.87
N SER A 14 23.31 22.82 -9.08
CA SER A 14 24.01 24.09 -9.31
C SER A 14 25.52 24.09 -9.03
N GLN A 15 26.35 23.60 -9.96
CA GLN A 15 27.68 24.18 -10.31
C GLN A 15 28.57 23.17 -11.04
N ARG A 16 28.47 23.11 -12.38
CA ARG A 16 29.62 23.01 -13.32
C ARG A 16 29.18 22.88 -14.78
N LEU A 17 28.07 23.53 -15.15
CA LEU A 17 27.83 23.96 -16.52
C LEU A 17 28.69 25.20 -16.89
N LEU A 18 29.87 25.32 -16.29
CA LEU A 18 30.85 26.36 -16.51
C LEU A 18 32.12 25.68 -16.98
N MET A 19 32.12 25.27 -18.25
CA MET A 19 33.25 25.43 -19.16
C MET A 19 32.74 25.19 -20.58
N LEU A 20 32.70 26.27 -21.35
CA LEU A 20 32.52 26.36 -22.80
C LEU A 20 31.08 26.45 -23.31
N GLN A 21 30.34 27.46 -22.82
CA GLN A 21 29.31 28.11 -23.64
C GLN A 21 29.97 29.31 -24.35
N GLY A 22 30.71 29.00 -25.43
CA GLY A 22 31.11 29.97 -26.44
C GLY A 22 30.34 29.68 -27.72
N PRO A 23 29.87 30.71 -28.46
CA PRO A 23 29.27 30.49 -29.77
C PRO A 23 30.37 30.02 -30.72
N ASP A 24 30.04 29.17 -31.69
CA ASP A 24 30.89 28.77 -32.83
C ASP A 24 31.71 27.47 -32.71
N TYR A 25 31.18 26.41 -32.10
CA TYR A 25 31.69 25.05 -32.33
C TYR A 25 30.76 24.24 -33.22
N SER A 26 31.29 23.79 -34.36
CA SER A 26 30.61 22.87 -35.26
C SER A 26 30.34 21.52 -34.57
N ALA A 27 29.21 20.86 -34.89
CA ALA A 27 28.79 19.59 -34.28
C ALA A 27 29.88 18.49 -34.34
N ASP A 28 30.77 18.56 -35.34
CA ASP A 28 31.89 17.63 -35.53
C ASP A 28 33.04 17.84 -34.52
N GLN A 29 33.23 19.07 -34.02
CA GLN A 29 34.20 19.38 -32.96
C GLN A 29 33.65 19.02 -31.57
N MET A 30 32.33 19.15 -31.37
CA MET A 30 31.65 18.74 -30.14
C MET A 30 31.75 17.22 -29.95
N ASN A 31 31.50 16.44 -31.01
CA ASN A 31 31.65 14.98 -31.00
C ASN A 31 33.08 14.52 -30.69
N ARG A 32 34.11 15.21 -31.20
CA ARG A 32 35.51 14.89 -30.86
C ARG A 32 35.83 15.18 -29.40
N MET A 33 35.36 16.29 -28.85
CA MET A 33 35.58 16.64 -27.44
C MET A 33 34.86 15.69 -26.49
N GLU A 34 33.63 15.28 -26.81
CA GLU A 34 32.89 14.25 -26.05
C GLU A 34 33.59 12.89 -26.12
N MET A 35 34.14 12.51 -27.28
CA MET A 35 34.94 11.29 -27.43
C MET A 35 36.25 11.33 -26.62
N TYR A 36 36.93 12.48 -26.53
CA TYR A 36 38.11 12.65 -25.66
C TYR A 36 37.74 12.60 -24.17
N MET A 37 36.57 13.12 -23.78
CA MET A 37 36.04 12.95 -22.42
C MET A 37 35.54 11.52 -22.16
N TYR A 38 35.11 10.78 -23.17
CA TYR A 38 34.73 9.38 -23.06
C TYR A 38 35.93 8.50 -22.69
N TYR A 39 37.06 8.63 -23.41
CA TYR A 39 38.26 7.82 -23.15
C TYR A 39 39.04 8.24 -21.88
N ARG A 40 39.03 9.53 -21.48
CA ARG A 40 39.66 9.99 -20.22
C ARG A 40 38.72 9.97 -19.02
N GLY A 41 37.41 10.07 -19.23
CA GLY A 41 36.41 10.16 -18.16
C GLY A 41 36.19 8.85 -17.41
N GLN A 42 36.62 7.72 -17.98
CA GLN A 42 36.61 6.40 -17.33
C GLN A 42 37.76 6.20 -16.33
N MET A 43 38.74 7.11 -16.30
CA MET A 43 39.95 6.98 -15.49
C MET A 43 40.12 8.23 -14.63
N GLY A 44 39.71 8.16 -13.37
CA GLY A 44 39.89 9.24 -12.42
C GLY A 44 38.99 9.15 -11.18
N GLN A 45 39.17 10.12 -10.29
CA GLN A 45 38.34 10.28 -9.11
C GLN A 45 37.38 11.46 -9.28
N TYR A 46 36.24 11.42 -8.60
CA TYR A 46 35.29 12.51 -8.50
C TYR A 46 34.95 12.78 -7.03
N PHE A 47 34.47 14.00 -6.78
CA PHE A 47 34.07 14.43 -5.44
C PHE A 47 32.56 14.26 -5.31
N VAL A 48 32.13 13.52 -4.31
CA VAL A 48 30.74 13.39 -3.87
C VAL A 48 30.54 14.34 -2.71
N TYR A 49 29.54 15.19 -2.82
CA TYR A 49 29.14 16.12 -1.76
C TYR A 49 27.89 15.54 -1.11
N GLU A 50 27.95 15.28 0.20
CA GLU A 50 26.81 14.79 0.99
C GLU A 50 26.24 15.97 1.80
N ASP A 51 24.92 16.11 1.88
CA ASP A 51 24.27 17.25 2.57
C ASP A 51 24.65 17.40 4.05
N GLU A 52 25.13 16.31 4.68
CA GLU A 52 25.52 16.27 6.09
C GLU A 52 27.02 16.51 6.35
N SER A 53 27.83 16.70 5.30
CA SER A 53 29.29 16.82 5.41
C SER A 53 29.86 17.95 4.54
N ASP A 54 30.50 18.93 5.17
CA ASP A 54 31.23 20.01 4.48
C ASP A 54 32.46 19.52 3.69
N VAL A 55 32.92 18.29 3.95
CA VAL A 55 34.06 17.69 3.24
C VAL A 55 33.58 16.70 2.18
N PRO A 56 34.01 16.84 0.91
CA PRO A 56 33.62 15.93 -0.14
C PRO A 56 34.35 14.59 -0.03
N ARG A 57 33.63 13.50 -0.31
CA ARG A 57 34.18 12.15 -0.42
C ARG A 57 34.77 11.95 -1.81
N ILE A 58 35.94 11.33 -1.88
CA ILE A 58 36.60 11.01 -3.14
C ILE A 58 36.18 9.61 -3.56
N GLU A 59 35.56 9.48 -4.72
CA GLU A 59 35.16 8.21 -5.29
C GLU A 59 35.77 7.97 -6.67
N THR A 60 35.90 6.70 -7.06
CA THR A 60 36.40 6.32 -8.39
C THR A 60 35.27 6.34 -9.39
N ARG A 61 35.52 6.95 -10.55
CA ARG A 61 34.54 6.94 -11.64
C ARG A 61 34.47 5.54 -12.24
N GLU A 62 33.27 5.00 -12.30
CA GLU A 62 33.00 3.68 -12.90
C GLU A 62 31.84 3.81 -13.88
N TRP A 63 31.96 3.17 -15.04
CA TRP A 63 30.83 3.02 -15.95
C TRP A 63 29.99 1.83 -15.51
N LYS A 64 28.79 2.13 -14.99
CA LYS A 64 27.85 1.14 -14.48
C LYS A 64 26.65 0.97 -15.42
N LEU A 65 26.18 -0.27 -15.55
CA LEU A 65 24.94 -0.57 -16.26
C LEU A 65 23.74 -0.27 -15.35
N GLN A 66 22.63 0.13 -15.96
CA GLN A 66 21.35 0.25 -15.26
C GLN A 66 20.86 -1.15 -14.85
N SER A 67 20.27 -1.26 -13.66
CA SER A 67 19.72 -2.53 -13.19
C SER A 67 18.59 -3.06 -14.09
N PHE A 68 17.86 -2.16 -14.74
CA PHE A 68 16.86 -2.45 -15.76
C PHE A 68 17.33 -1.90 -17.11
N HIS A 69 17.53 -2.80 -18.07
CA HIS A 69 18.10 -2.49 -19.38
C HIS A 69 17.52 -3.40 -20.48
N TYR A 70 17.79 -3.06 -21.74
CA TYR A 70 17.19 -3.68 -22.93
C TYR A 70 18.21 -4.42 -23.82
N ASP A 71 19.38 -4.78 -23.30
CA ASP A 71 20.45 -5.41 -24.09
C ASP A 71 20.14 -6.87 -24.44
N ASP A 72 19.56 -7.61 -23.50
CA ASP A 72 19.16 -9.01 -23.66
C ASP A 72 17.65 -9.17 -23.58
N VAL A 73 17.09 -10.12 -24.33
CA VAL A 73 15.63 -10.39 -24.32
C VAL A 73 15.11 -10.72 -22.92
N ALA A 74 15.88 -11.46 -22.12
CA ALA A 74 15.49 -11.80 -20.74
C ALA A 74 15.41 -10.56 -19.84
N MET A 75 16.38 -9.66 -19.93
CA MET A 75 16.41 -8.42 -19.16
C MET A 75 15.40 -7.39 -19.67
N ALA A 76 15.14 -7.36 -20.97
CA ALA A 76 14.05 -6.57 -21.56
C ALA A 76 12.68 -7.05 -21.03
N MET A 77 12.44 -8.36 -20.98
CA MET A 77 11.23 -8.92 -20.38
C MET A 77 11.11 -8.59 -18.90
N LEU A 78 12.21 -8.70 -18.14
CA LEU A 78 12.22 -8.34 -16.72
C LEU A 78 11.93 -6.84 -16.50
N THR A 79 12.50 -5.98 -17.34
CA THR A 79 12.27 -4.53 -17.30
C THR A 79 10.82 -4.20 -17.61
N LEU A 80 10.25 -4.80 -18.66
CA LEU A 80 8.83 -4.63 -18.99
C LEU A 80 7.91 -5.19 -17.89
N PHE A 81 8.30 -6.29 -17.25
CA PHE A 81 7.58 -6.82 -16.09
C PHE A 81 7.58 -5.83 -14.92
N ALA A 82 8.72 -5.24 -14.58
CA ALA A 82 8.82 -4.22 -13.52
C ALA A 82 7.98 -2.97 -13.84
N VAL A 83 7.99 -2.53 -15.10
CA VAL A 83 7.12 -1.44 -15.58
C VAL A 83 5.64 -1.81 -15.43
N GLN A 84 5.28 -3.06 -15.74
CA GLN A 84 3.91 -3.55 -15.64
C GLN A 84 3.41 -3.67 -14.20
N THR A 85 4.29 -3.98 -13.24
CA THR A 85 3.94 -3.99 -11.81
C THR A 85 3.89 -2.59 -11.20
N GLY A 86 4.36 -1.57 -11.92
CA GLY A 86 4.42 -0.20 -11.42
C GLY A 86 5.58 0.05 -10.45
N GLU A 87 6.59 -0.83 -10.43
CA GLU A 87 7.73 -0.74 -9.51
C GLU A 87 8.93 -0.13 -10.25
N GLY A 88 9.43 1.02 -9.79
CA GLY A 88 10.60 1.67 -10.41
C GLY A 88 10.41 2.17 -11.85
N TRP A 89 9.20 2.08 -12.41
CA TRP A 89 8.90 2.48 -13.79
C TRP A 89 9.22 3.94 -14.13
N PRO A 90 9.13 4.95 -13.21
CA PRO A 90 9.49 6.31 -13.56
C PRO A 90 10.97 6.44 -13.88
N ALA A 91 11.83 5.69 -13.17
CA ALA A 91 13.26 5.66 -13.42
C ALA A 91 13.56 5.01 -14.79
N VAL A 92 12.93 3.87 -15.09
CA VAL A 92 13.07 3.19 -16.40
C VAL A 92 12.65 4.11 -17.55
N LEU A 93 11.55 4.83 -17.39
CA LEU A 93 11.08 5.83 -18.34
C LEU A 93 12.10 6.96 -18.50
N GLN A 94 12.57 7.55 -17.40
CA GLN A 94 13.54 8.67 -17.43
C GLN A 94 14.86 8.26 -18.07
N HIS A 95 15.36 7.07 -17.76
CA HIS A 95 16.53 6.50 -18.42
C HIS A 95 16.25 6.38 -19.92
N SER A 96 15.15 5.76 -20.32
CA SER A 96 14.81 5.61 -21.74
C SER A 96 14.68 6.93 -22.51
N MET A 97 14.20 8.01 -21.87
CA MET A 97 14.16 9.35 -22.47
C MET A 97 15.52 10.05 -22.55
N SER A 98 16.46 9.68 -21.67
CA SER A 98 17.81 10.24 -21.62
C SER A 98 18.84 9.44 -22.41
N ALA A 99 18.44 8.30 -22.98
CA ALA A 99 19.27 7.46 -23.83
C ALA A 99 19.67 8.18 -25.13
N THR A 100 20.98 8.25 -25.39
CA THR A 100 21.58 8.91 -26.57
C THR A 100 21.92 7.90 -27.66
N TYR A 101 23.12 8.00 -28.25
CA TYR A 101 23.66 7.03 -29.20
C TYR A 101 24.44 5.91 -28.49
N GLU A 102 24.78 4.88 -29.27
CA GLU A 102 25.66 3.80 -28.84
C GLU A 102 26.99 4.35 -28.28
N ASP A 103 27.37 3.82 -27.13
CA ASP A 103 28.57 4.04 -26.34
C ASP A 103 28.70 5.46 -25.79
N GLN A 104 27.59 6.17 -25.66
CA GLN A 104 27.52 7.53 -25.10
C GLN A 104 26.74 7.58 -23.79
N GLY A 105 27.11 8.58 -22.97
CA GLY A 105 26.45 8.90 -21.71
C GLY A 105 25.07 9.56 -21.92
N PRO A 106 24.21 9.57 -20.91
CA PRO A 106 22.83 9.99 -21.01
C PRO A 106 22.74 11.52 -21.03
N ILE A 107 21.80 12.05 -21.83
CA ILE A 107 21.50 13.49 -21.89
C ILE A 107 20.04 13.68 -21.51
N GLN A 108 19.78 14.50 -20.51
CA GLN A 108 18.42 14.72 -20.01
C GLN A 108 17.50 15.28 -21.11
N ASN A 109 16.31 14.68 -21.25
CA ASN A 109 15.28 15.06 -22.24
C ASN A 109 15.71 14.97 -23.71
N PHE A 110 16.68 14.10 -24.05
CA PHE A 110 17.15 13.95 -25.42
C PHE A 110 16.11 13.31 -26.36
N ARG A 111 15.45 12.21 -25.92
CA ARG A 111 14.42 11.49 -26.68
C ARG A 111 13.12 11.36 -25.91
N ILE A 112 12.46 12.49 -25.66
CA ILE A 112 11.18 12.50 -24.94
C ILE A 112 10.09 11.69 -25.68
N GLU A 113 10.21 11.50 -26.98
CA GLU A 113 9.31 10.66 -27.79
C GLU A 113 9.17 9.22 -27.28
N MET A 114 10.21 8.67 -26.62
CA MET A 114 10.17 7.33 -26.04
C MET A 114 9.13 7.19 -24.90
N SER A 115 8.68 8.30 -24.31
CA SER A 115 7.62 8.28 -23.29
C SER A 115 6.29 7.72 -23.80
N ILE A 116 5.99 7.89 -25.09
CA ILE A 116 4.74 7.39 -25.70
C ILE A 116 4.68 5.87 -25.62
N PHE A 117 5.81 5.19 -25.85
CA PHE A 117 5.88 3.73 -25.74
C PHE A 117 5.45 3.24 -24.35
N TYR A 118 5.99 3.84 -23.29
CA TYR A 118 5.67 3.48 -21.91
C TYR A 118 4.23 3.83 -21.54
N ILE A 119 3.70 4.97 -21.97
CA ILE A 119 2.30 5.35 -21.71
C ILE A 119 1.35 4.35 -22.35
N VAL A 120 1.58 3.98 -23.63
CA VAL A 120 0.75 3.00 -24.32
C VAL A 120 0.87 1.63 -23.67
N TYR A 121 2.09 1.19 -23.35
CA TYR A 121 2.33 -0.09 -22.67
C TYR A 121 1.60 -0.14 -21.32
N PHE A 122 1.73 0.92 -20.51
CA PHE A 122 1.14 1.03 -19.18
C PHE A 122 -0.39 1.10 -19.18
N VAL A 123 -1.03 1.61 -20.24
CA VAL A 123 -2.50 1.67 -20.33
C VAL A 123 -3.08 0.41 -20.97
N VAL A 124 -2.51 -0.03 -22.09
CA VAL A 124 -3.12 -1.07 -22.93
C VAL A 124 -2.86 -2.47 -22.37
N PHE A 125 -1.63 -2.72 -21.90
CA PHE A 125 -1.23 -4.06 -21.47
C PHE A 125 -1.94 -4.52 -20.19
N PRO A 126 -2.08 -3.72 -19.11
CA PRO A 126 -2.87 -4.14 -17.96
C PRO A 126 -4.35 -4.33 -18.30
N PHE A 127 -4.94 -3.52 -19.20
CA PHE A 127 -6.33 -3.73 -19.62
C PHE A 127 -6.53 -5.10 -20.25
N PHE A 128 -5.63 -5.51 -21.15
CA PHE A 128 -5.65 -6.84 -21.75
C PHE A 128 -5.48 -7.95 -20.71
N PHE A 129 -4.51 -7.82 -19.81
CA PHE A 129 -4.25 -8.82 -18.76
C PHE A 129 -5.42 -8.98 -17.80
N VAL A 130 -6.03 -7.88 -17.36
CA VAL A 130 -7.21 -7.91 -16.48
C VAL A 130 -8.37 -8.59 -17.18
N ASN A 131 -8.61 -8.30 -18.46
CA ASN A 131 -9.70 -8.94 -19.20
C ASN A 131 -9.53 -10.46 -19.34
N ILE A 132 -8.31 -10.93 -19.64
CA ILE A 132 -8.02 -12.36 -19.68
C ILE A 132 -8.17 -12.99 -18.30
N PHE A 133 -7.64 -12.35 -17.26
CA PHE A 133 -7.71 -12.87 -15.90
C PHE A 133 -9.16 -12.98 -15.41
N VAL A 134 -9.98 -11.94 -15.64
CA VAL A 134 -11.41 -11.94 -15.32
C VAL A 134 -12.15 -13.04 -16.08
N ALA A 135 -11.88 -13.21 -17.38
CA ALA A 135 -12.49 -14.26 -18.18
C ALA A 135 -12.16 -15.66 -17.63
N LEU A 136 -10.89 -15.93 -17.30
CA LEU A 136 -10.47 -17.21 -16.71
C LEU A 136 -11.15 -17.47 -15.37
N ILE A 137 -11.19 -16.46 -14.49
CA ILE A 137 -11.83 -16.57 -13.19
C ILE A 137 -13.33 -16.87 -13.33
N ILE A 138 -14.03 -16.18 -14.23
CA ILE A 138 -15.46 -16.44 -14.50
C ILE A 138 -15.67 -17.88 -14.97
N ILE A 139 -14.87 -18.37 -15.93
CA ILE A 139 -14.97 -19.74 -16.44
C ILE A 139 -14.77 -20.75 -15.30
N THR A 140 -13.73 -20.57 -14.47
CA THR A 140 -13.48 -21.48 -13.34
C THR A 140 -14.60 -21.46 -12.30
N PHE A 141 -15.19 -20.30 -12.00
CA PHE A 141 -16.33 -20.21 -11.08
C PHE A 141 -17.62 -20.80 -11.67
N GLN A 142 -17.82 -20.66 -12.97
CA GLN A 142 -18.94 -21.32 -13.66
C GLN A 142 -18.78 -22.83 -13.61
N GLU A 143 -17.58 -23.35 -13.91
CA GLU A 143 -17.28 -24.79 -13.88
C GLU A 143 -17.45 -25.37 -12.46
N GLN A 144 -16.92 -24.71 -11.43
CA GLN A 144 -17.14 -25.11 -10.03
C GLN A 144 -18.62 -24.99 -9.62
N GLY A 145 -19.30 -23.92 -10.03
CA GLY A 145 -20.70 -23.68 -9.73
C GLY A 145 -21.64 -24.70 -10.39
N GLU A 146 -21.28 -25.21 -11.57
CA GLU A 146 -21.96 -26.31 -12.27
C GLU A 146 -21.64 -27.67 -11.64
N ALA A 147 -20.39 -27.92 -11.24
CA ALA A 147 -20.00 -29.16 -10.57
C ALA A 147 -20.73 -29.34 -9.21
N GLU A 148 -20.94 -28.26 -8.46
CA GLU A 148 -21.75 -28.30 -7.22
C GLU A 148 -23.24 -28.55 -7.50
N LEU A 149 -23.76 -28.00 -8.61
CA LEU A 149 -25.14 -28.21 -9.06
C LEU A 149 -25.41 -29.65 -9.51
N GLN A 150 -24.41 -30.34 -10.06
CA GLN A 150 -24.54 -31.74 -10.48
C GLN A 150 -24.79 -32.72 -9.32
N SER A 151 -24.74 -32.26 -8.06
CA SER A 151 -25.01 -33.09 -6.88
C SER A 151 -26.49 -33.39 -6.57
N GLY A 152 -27.46 -32.98 -7.42
CA GLY A 152 -28.83 -33.49 -7.35
C GLY A 152 -29.88 -32.68 -8.11
N GLU A 153 -31.07 -33.26 -8.34
CA GLU A 153 -32.25 -32.64 -8.99
C GLU A 153 -32.85 -31.42 -8.25
N ILE A 154 -32.21 -30.97 -7.16
CA ILE A 154 -32.74 -29.95 -6.23
C ILE A 154 -32.07 -28.60 -6.52
N ASP A 155 -32.88 -27.55 -6.71
CA ASP A 155 -32.41 -26.19 -6.98
C ASP A 155 -31.56 -25.60 -5.84
N LYS A 156 -30.63 -24.66 -6.14
CA LYS A 156 -29.74 -24.04 -5.14
C LYS A 156 -30.53 -23.42 -3.98
N ASN A 157 -31.65 -22.75 -4.28
CA ASN A 157 -32.46 -22.10 -3.26
C ASN A 157 -33.17 -23.13 -2.37
N GLN A 158 -33.61 -24.26 -2.94
CA GLN A 158 -34.22 -25.34 -2.20
C GLN A 158 -33.22 -26.01 -1.26
N LYS A 159 -32.01 -26.31 -1.75
CA LYS A 159 -30.92 -26.85 -0.94
C LYS A 159 -30.59 -25.93 0.24
N SER A 160 -30.44 -24.62 -0.01
CA SER A 160 -30.17 -23.64 1.05
C SER A 160 -31.28 -23.57 2.11
N CYS A 161 -32.56 -23.59 1.70
CA CYS A 161 -33.68 -23.63 2.63
C CYS A 161 -33.71 -24.91 3.47
N ILE A 162 -33.41 -26.07 2.87
CA ILE A 162 -33.36 -27.37 3.55
C ILE A 162 -32.18 -27.39 4.54
N ASP A 163 -30.99 -26.97 4.10
CA ASP A 163 -29.81 -26.90 4.96
C ASP A 163 -30.05 -25.96 6.15
N PHE A 164 -30.66 -24.80 5.93
CA PHE A 164 -31.03 -23.89 7.01
C PHE A 164 -32.03 -24.54 7.98
N ALA A 165 -33.08 -25.17 7.47
CA ALA A 165 -34.09 -25.81 8.31
C ALA A 165 -33.51 -26.95 9.16
N ILE A 166 -32.56 -27.73 8.62
CA ILE A 166 -31.91 -28.85 9.30
C ILE A 166 -30.84 -28.36 10.29
N GLN A 167 -30.08 -27.32 9.93
CA GLN A 167 -28.94 -26.85 10.74
C GLN A 167 -29.32 -25.76 11.75
N ALA A 168 -30.51 -25.16 11.63
CA ALA A 168 -30.96 -24.10 12.53
C ALA A 168 -30.99 -24.60 13.98
N ARG A 169 -30.15 -23.98 14.81
CA ARG A 169 -30.19 -24.14 16.27
C ARG A 169 -31.06 -23.03 16.86
N PRO A 170 -31.87 -23.32 17.88
CA PRO A 170 -32.68 -22.30 18.53
C PRO A 170 -31.78 -21.21 19.13
N LEU A 171 -32.18 -19.95 18.95
CA LEU A 171 -31.49 -18.81 19.57
C LEU A 171 -31.70 -18.88 21.09
N GLU A 172 -30.62 -19.18 21.83
CA GLU A 172 -30.64 -19.22 23.29
C GLU A 172 -30.72 -17.79 23.86
N ARG A 173 -31.94 -17.28 24.07
CA ARG A 173 -32.15 -15.99 24.74
C ARG A 173 -32.31 -16.19 26.24
N TYR A 174 -31.30 -15.81 27.02
CA TYR A 174 -31.37 -15.85 28.48
C TYR A 174 -32.41 -14.84 29.03
N MET A 175 -33.41 -15.34 29.75
CA MET A 175 -34.40 -14.54 30.48
C MET A 175 -34.33 -14.87 31.98
N PRO A 176 -34.20 -13.88 32.88
CA PRO A 176 -34.18 -14.14 34.32
C PRO A 176 -35.55 -14.67 34.82
N ASN A 177 -35.57 -15.80 35.52
CA ASN A 177 -36.79 -16.47 35.98
C ASN A 177 -37.64 -15.65 36.98
N LYS A 178 -37.04 -14.75 37.77
CA LYS A 178 -37.75 -13.99 38.83
C LYS A 178 -37.93 -12.52 38.43
N ARG A 179 -39.13 -12.15 37.97
CA ARG A 179 -39.49 -10.78 37.54
C ARG A 179 -39.34 -9.71 38.63
N ASN A 180 -39.42 -10.07 39.92
CA ASN A 180 -39.32 -9.11 41.03
C ASN A 180 -37.91 -8.99 41.64
N SER A 181 -36.90 -9.62 41.03
CA SER A 181 -35.51 -9.56 41.52
C SER A 181 -34.78 -8.33 40.96
N PHE A 182 -33.85 -7.78 41.76
CA PHE A 182 -32.90 -6.74 41.33
C PHE A 182 -32.15 -7.13 40.05
N LYS A 183 -31.84 -8.43 39.89
CA LYS A 183 -31.22 -9.00 38.68
C LYS A 183 -32.06 -8.76 37.41
N TYR A 184 -33.39 -8.86 37.50
CA TYR A 184 -34.27 -8.64 36.35
C TYR A 184 -34.37 -7.15 35.97
N LYS A 185 -34.28 -6.24 36.95
CA LYS A 185 -34.20 -4.80 36.69
C LYS A 185 -32.90 -4.41 35.99
N ILE A 186 -31.75 -4.94 36.44
CA ILE A 186 -30.44 -4.75 35.78
C ILE A 186 -30.47 -5.34 34.37
N TRP A 187 -30.97 -6.57 34.21
CA TRP A 187 -31.08 -7.21 32.90
C TRP A 187 -31.94 -6.40 31.92
N ARG A 188 -33.09 -5.86 32.39
CA ARG A 188 -33.95 -5.01 31.57
C ARG A 188 -33.25 -3.71 31.13
N LEU A 189 -32.44 -3.11 32.00
CA LEU A 189 -31.66 -1.91 31.67
C LEU A 189 -30.58 -2.24 30.63
N VAL A 190 -29.80 -3.29 30.86
CA VAL A 190 -28.68 -3.68 30.00
C VAL A 190 -29.14 -4.14 28.60
N VAL A 191 -30.31 -4.76 28.50
CA VAL A 191 -30.90 -5.22 27.22
C VAL A 191 -31.73 -4.11 26.54
N SER A 192 -31.84 -2.93 27.15
CA SER A 192 -32.62 -1.84 26.57
C SER A 192 -31.89 -1.20 25.39
N THR A 193 -32.62 -0.92 24.31
CA THR A 193 -32.11 -0.18 23.15
C THR A 193 -31.46 1.17 23.49
N PRO A 194 -31.97 2.01 24.43
CA PRO A 194 -31.28 3.25 24.79
C PRO A 194 -29.92 3.02 25.45
N PHE A 195 -29.75 1.94 26.23
CA PHE A 195 -28.45 1.59 26.82
C PHE A 195 -27.45 1.17 25.74
N GLU A 196 -27.89 0.43 24.72
CA GLU A 196 -27.04 0.07 23.58
C GLU A 196 -26.57 1.31 22.80
N TYR A 197 -27.47 2.27 22.53
CA TYR A 197 -27.09 3.54 21.89
C TYR A 197 -26.15 4.40 22.75
N PHE A 198 -26.32 4.39 24.07
CA PHE A 198 -25.41 5.08 24.99
C PHE A 198 -23.98 4.52 24.90
N ILE A 199 -23.82 3.19 24.90
CA ILE A 199 -22.49 2.57 24.75
C ILE A 199 -21.89 2.83 23.37
N MET A 200 -22.71 2.76 22.31
CA MET A 200 -22.26 3.08 20.95
C MET A 200 -21.75 4.53 20.85
N MET A 201 -22.44 5.46 21.49
CA MET A 201 -22.03 6.86 21.58
C MET A 201 -20.70 7.00 22.33
N LEU A 202 -20.52 6.32 23.47
CA LEU A 202 -19.23 6.32 24.20
C LEU A 202 -18.06 5.79 23.36
N ILE A 203 -18.29 4.76 22.52
CA ILE A 203 -17.27 4.23 21.61
C ILE A 203 -16.85 5.32 20.61
N VAL A 204 -17.82 5.98 19.96
CA VAL A 204 -17.55 7.06 19.00
C VAL A 204 -16.82 8.23 19.66
N PHE A 205 -17.22 8.65 20.85
CA PHE A 205 -16.52 9.73 21.55
C PHE A 205 -15.10 9.34 21.94
N ASN A 206 -14.88 8.11 22.41
CA ASN A 206 -13.55 7.62 22.74
C ASN A 206 -12.63 7.57 21.50
N THR A 207 -13.12 7.11 20.34
CA THR A 207 -12.31 7.11 19.11
C THR A 207 -11.98 8.52 18.63
N LEU A 208 -12.92 9.46 18.72
CA LEU A 208 -12.66 10.87 18.41
C LEU A 208 -11.60 11.48 19.33
N LEU A 209 -11.66 11.23 20.64
CA LEU A 209 -10.67 11.72 21.59
C LEU A 209 -9.26 11.18 21.31
N LEU A 210 -9.16 9.91 20.89
CA LEU A 210 -7.88 9.32 20.47
C LEU A 210 -7.36 9.94 19.16
N MET A 211 -8.24 10.26 18.21
CA MET A 211 -7.88 10.93 16.95
C MET A 211 -7.43 12.39 17.14
N MET A 212 -7.88 13.08 18.19
CA MET A 212 -7.44 14.45 18.49
C MET A 212 -6.00 14.53 19.01
N LYS A 213 -5.33 13.41 19.27
CA LYS A 213 -3.94 13.39 19.72
C LYS A 213 -3.00 13.71 18.54
N TYR A 214 -2.18 14.75 18.67
CA TYR A 214 -1.20 15.17 17.66
C TYR A 214 0.19 15.37 18.27
N HIS A 215 1.22 15.46 17.42
CA HIS A 215 2.61 15.65 17.85
C HIS A 215 2.82 17.08 18.40
N GLU A 216 3.53 17.21 19.53
CA GLU A 216 3.72 18.48 20.26
C GLU A 216 2.43 19.10 20.84
N SER A 217 1.46 18.27 21.23
CA SER A 217 0.26 18.76 21.91
C SER A 217 0.61 19.47 23.24
N PRO A 218 -0.06 20.59 23.59
CA PRO A 218 0.21 21.30 24.83
C PRO A 218 -0.05 20.39 26.05
N PRO A 219 0.72 20.53 27.15
CA PRO A 219 0.66 19.62 28.29
C PRO A 219 -0.75 19.51 28.88
N ILE A 220 -1.49 20.62 28.94
CA ILE A 220 -2.88 20.68 29.42
C ILE A 220 -3.81 19.78 28.58
N LEU A 221 -3.63 19.76 27.26
CA LEU A 221 -4.45 18.94 26.36
C LEU A 221 -4.09 17.46 26.54
N SER A 222 -2.80 17.13 26.59
CA SER A 222 -2.34 15.75 26.82
C SER A 222 -2.85 15.17 28.15
N ASP A 223 -2.77 15.95 29.24
CA ASP A 223 -3.23 15.53 30.57
C ASP A 223 -4.76 15.35 30.61
N THR A 224 -5.50 16.24 29.94
CA THR A 224 -6.97 16.14 29.84
C THR A 224 -7.38 14.91 29.02
N LEU A 225 -6.70 14.64 27.90
CA LEU A 225 -6.95 13.44 27.09
C LEU A 225 -6.64 12.16 27.88
N ALA A 226 -5.55 12.14 28.66
CA ALA A 226 -5.21 11.02 29.53
C ALA A 226 -6.28 10.78 30.61
N ALA A 227 -6.75 11.85 31.28
CA ALA A 227 -7.81 11.76 32.27
C ALA A 227 -9.14 11.26 31.65
N MET A 228 -9.52 11.78 30.49
CA MET A 228 -10.71 11.34 29.77
C MET A 228 -10.62 9.86 29.39
N ASN A 229 -9.48 9.39 28.86
CA ASN A 229 -9.28 7.97 28.54
C ASN A 229 -9.51 7.06 29.76
N ILE A 230 -9.02 7.45 30.94
CA ILE A 230 -9.27 6.70 32.19
C ILE A 230 -10.77 6.68 32.53
N VAL A 231 -11.48 7.80 32.36
CA VAL A 231 -12.93 7.88 32.57
C VAL A 231 -13.68 6.96 31.61
N PHE A 232 -13.34 6.96 30.32
CA PHE A 232 -13.96 6.05 29.34
C PHE A 232 -13.68 4.58 29.67
N THR A 233 -12.45 4.23 30.05
CA THR A 233 -12.10 2.87 30.53
C THR A 233 -12.98 2.46 31.71
N PHE A 234 -13.21 3.35 32.67
CA PHE A 234 -14.08 3.05 33.81
C PHE A 234 -15.55 2.87 33.39
N LEU A 235 -16.06 3.68 32.46
CA LEU A 235 -17.43 3.55 31.94
C LEU A 235 -17.64 2.20 31.21
N PHE A 236 -16.67 1.76 30.41
CA PHE A 236 -16.71 0.45 29.77
C PHE A 236 -16.58 -0.70 30.78
N LEU A 237 -15.76 -0.54 31.81
CA LEU A 237 -15.65 -1.52 32.89
C LEU A 237 -16.99 -1.66 33.65
N CYS A 238 -17.64 -0.55 33.97
CA CYS A 238 -18.96 -0.57 34.60
C CYS A 238 -20.00 -1.27 33.73
N GLU A 239 -20.01 -1.00 32.42
CA GLU A 239 -20.86 -1.69 31.46
C GLU A 239 -20.63 -3.21 31.47
N THR A 240 -19.36 -3.62 31.48
CA THR A 240 -18.96 -5.02 31.48
C THR A 240 -19.42 -5.74 32.75
N VAL A 241 -19.27 -5.10 33.91
CA VAL A 241 -19.75 -5.60 35.20
C VAL A 241 -21.28 -5.71 35.22
N LEU A 242 -22.00 -4.70 34.72
CA LEU A 242 -23.46 -4.72 34.63
C LEU A 242 -23.95 -5.86 33.73
N LYS A 243 -23.30 -6.09 32.57
CA LYS A 243 -23.57 -7.23 31.69
C LYS A 243 -23.27 -8.56 32.37
N LEU A 244 -22.17 -8.66 33.13
CA LEU A 244 -21.82 -9.87 33.86
C LEU A 244 -22.87 -10.24 34.92
N ILE A 245 -23.38 -9.25 35.67
CA ILE A 245 -24.43 -9.43 36.67
C ILE A 245 -25.77 -9.80 36.01
N ALA A 246 -26.11 -9.16 34.88
CA ALA A 246 -27.36 -9.39 34.14
C ALA A 246 -27.47 -10.82 33.60
N PHE A 247 -26.46 -11.30 32.87
CA PHE A 247 -26.47 -12.61 32.20
C PHE A 247 -25.94 -13.75 33.09
N GLY A 248 -25.12 -13.43 34.10
CA GLY A 248 -24.48 -14.41 34.99
C GLY A 248 -23.30 -15.15 34.34
N ILE A 249 -22.37 -15.60 35.18
CA ILE A 249 -21.09 -16.24 34.75
C ILE A 249 -21.33 -17.52 33.92
N LYS A 250 -22.39 -18.29 34.20
CA LYS A 250 -22.67 -19.58 33.54
C LYS A 250 -23.19 -19.49 32.10
N VAL A 251 -23.81 -18.38 31.70
CA VAL A 251 -24.38 -18.20 30.34
C VAL A 251 -23.34 -17.61 29.38
N LYS A 252 -22.28 -16.98 29.91
CA LYS A 252 -21.33 -16.16 29.17
C LYS A 252 -20.21 -16.95 28.46
N LEU A 253 -20.02 -18.23 28.79
CA LEU A 253 -18.99 -19.09 28.16
C LEU A 253 -19.39 -19.60 26.76
N ASN A 254 -20.63 -19.40 26.31
CA ASN A 254 -21.11 -19.84 25.00
C ASN A 254 -21.44 -18.71 24.00
N PHE A 255 -21.37 -17.43 24.42
CA PHE A 255 -21.69 -16.30 23.54
C PHE A 255 -20.42 -15.54 23.12
N ASN A 256 -19.92 -15.89 21.94
CA ASN A 256 -18.74 -15.32 21.26
C ASN A 256 -18.72 -13.78 21.12
N PHE A 257 -19.84 -13.07 21.38
CA PHE A 257 -19.91 -11.61 21.21
C PHE A 257 -19.50 -10.79 22.43
N ILE A 258 -19.47 -11.37 23.64
CA ILE A 258 -19.07 -10.61 24.84
C ILE A 258 -17.56 -10.71 25.11
N CYS A 259 -16.85 -11.57 24.38
CA CYS A 259 -15.41 -11.78 24.55
C CYS A 259 -14.53 -10.82 23.71
N PHE A 260 -15.09 -10.04 22.78
CA PHE A 260 -14.29 -9.17 21.92
C PHE A 260 -14.15 -7.73 22.45
N VAL A 261 -15.01 -7.35 23.41
CA VAL A 261 -15.05 -6.00 24.02
C VAL A 261 -14.50 -6.00 25.46
N CYS A 262 -14.35 -7.17 26.08
CA CYS A 262 -13.59 -7.34 27.33
C CYS A 262 -12.16 -7.75 27.01
#